data_AF-A0A527H8Z8-F1
#
_entry.id   AF-A0A527H8Z8-F1
#
_cell.length_a   1.000
_cell.length_b   1.000
_cell.length_c   1.000
_cell.angle_alpha   90.00
_cell.angle_beta   90.00
_cell.angle_gamma   90.00
#
_symmetry.space_group_name_H-M   'P 1'
#
loop_
_entity.id
_entity.type
_entity.pdbx_description
1 polymer ?
#
loop_
_entity_poly.entity_id
_entity_poly.type
_entity_poly.pdbx_seq_one_letter_code
_entity_poly.pdbx_strand_id
1 'polypeptide(L)'
;ASYRAIFLEIGAPWLWDRVSEMSDAEITEHFADPRQHLYYGHDETGAHLGMVEFFVADSSEIEIIYFGLFPSLTGRGFGKRLMAGALDLAWCLNPSRIWLHTSSFDHHSVIGFYSACGFVPFATGFEIVDDPRIKGTLPRDAAPQIPLIETEWSNGKGAALSPEKRQVART
;
A
#
# COMPACT_ATOMS: atom_id res chain seq x y z
N ALA A 1 -11.12 -15.27 2.40
CA ALA A 1 -9.69 -15.65 2.50
C ALA A 1 -9.10 -15.06 3.78
N SER A 2 -7.95 -15.53 4.28
CA SER A 2 -7.29 -14.86 5.41
C SER A 2 -6.83 -13.46 4.96
N TYR A 3 -6.92 -12.46 5.84
CA TYR A 3 -6.48 -11.07 5.59
C TYR A 3 -5.11 -11.01 4.91
N ARG A 4 -4.15 -11.80 5.40
CA ARG A 4 -2.79 -11.94 4.84
C ARG A 4 -2.78 -12.26 3.34
N ALA A 5 -3.60 -13.21 2.90
CA ALA A 5 -3.61 -13.61 1.49
C ALA A 5 -4.10 -12.47 0.59
N ILE A 6 -5.16 -11.77 1.00
CA ILE A 6 -5.73 -10.64 0.25
C ILE A 6 -4.75 -9.47 0.24
N PHE A 7 -4.16 -9.16 1.39
CA PHE A 7 -3.15 -8.11 1.53
C PHE A 7 -1.98 -8.32 0.58
N LEU A 8 -1.39 -9.52 0.58
CA LEU A 8 -0.22 -9.81 -0.26
C LEU A 8 -0.56 -9.84 -1.75
N GLU A 9 -1.72 -10.38 -2.13
CA GLU A 9 -2.13 -10.41 -3.54
C GLU A 9 -2.35 -9.01 -4.12
N ILE A 10 -2.88 -8.09 -3.31
CA ILE A 10 -3.13 -6.70 -3.70
C ILE A 10 -1.84 -5.86 -3.62
N GLY A 11 -1.09 -6.02 -2.54
CA GLY A 11 -0.04 -5.09 -2.12
C GLY A 11 1.38 -5.48 -2.52
N ALA A 12 1.70 -6.77 -2.68
CA ALA A 12 3.06 -7.19 -3.06
C ALA A 12 3.54 -6.59 -4.41
N PRO A 13 2.67 -6.36 -5.42
CA PRO A 13 3.05 -5.62 -6.62
C PRO A 13 3.50 -4.17 -6.37
N TRP A 14 3.22 -3.61 -5.19
CA TRP A 14 3.54 -2.25 -4.73
C TRP A 14 4.43 -2.25 -3.49
N LEU A 15 5.15 -3.36 -3.25
CA LEU A 15 6.07 -3.55 -2.12
C LEU A 15 5.42 -3.48 -0.72
N TRP A 16 4.12 -3.74 -0.59
CA TRP A 16 3.52 -3.86 0.73
C TRP A 16 3.91 -5.20 1.36
N ASP A 17 4.61 -5.16 2.49
CA ASP A 17 5.12 -6.34 3.18
C ASP A 17 4.75 -6.42 4.67
N ARG A 18 4.12 -5.38 5.25
CA ARG A 18 3.77 -5.30 6.68
C ARG A 18 3.20 -6.60 7.24
N VAL A 19 2.27 -7.24 6.53
CA VAL A 19 1.66 -8.48 7.01
C VAL A 19 2.66 -9.64 7.07
N SER A 20 3.64 -9.71 6.17
CA SER A 20 4.71 -10.73 6.17
C SER A 20 5.58 -10.67 7.43
N GLU A 21 5.61 -9.53 8.11
CA GLU A 21 6.36 -9.33 9.35
C GLU A 21 5.58 -9.73 10.60
N MET A 22 4.25 -9.83 10.47
CA MET A 22 3.36 -10.14 11.57
C MET A 22 3.07 -11.64 11.60
N SER A 23 3.05 -12.24 12.78
CA SER A 23 2.43 -13.53 13.05
C SER A 23 0.90 -13.44 12.98
N ASP A 24 0.22 -14.58 12.89
CA ASP A 24 -1.26 -14.59 12.88
C ASP A 24 -1.85 -14.09 14.21
N ALA A 25 -1.12 -14.27 15.33
CA ALA A 25 -1.49 -13.71 16.63
C ALA A 25 -1.40 -12.18 16.64
N GLU A 26 -0.34 -11.61 16.05
CA GLU A 26 -0.18 -10.15 15.93
C GLU A 26 -1.22 -9.54 15.00
N ILE A 27 -1.60 -10.22 13.91
CA ILE A 27 -2.72 -9.79 13.05
C ILE A 27 -4.03 -9.79 13.84
N THR A 28 -4.27 -10.84 14.63
CA THR A 28 -5.47 -10.93 15.45
C THR A 28 -5.52 -9.82 16.48
N GLU A 29 -4.41 -9.55 17.16
CA GLU A 29 -4.29 -8.47 18.14
C GLU A 29 -4.43 -7.09 17.50
N HIS A 30 -3.85 -6.87 16.32
CA HIS A 30 -4.02 -5.62 15.56
C HIS A 30 -5.49 -5.31 15.32
N PHE A 31 -6.27 -6.29 14.85
CA PHE A 31 -7.71 -6.10 14.63
C PHE A 31 -8.57 -6.27 15.88
N ALA A 32 -7.97 -6.56 17.05
CA ALA A 32 -8.68 -6.48 18.34
C ALA A 32 -8.80 -5.02 18.83
N ASP A 33 -7.96 -4.11 18.34
CA ASP A 33 -8.12 -2.66 18.57
C ASP A 33 -9.38 -2.16 17.84
N PRO A 34 -10.39 -1.63 18.55
CA PRO A 34 -11.63 -1.14 17.93
C PRO A 34 -11.43 0.06 17.01
N ARG A 35 -10.24 0.68 16.99
CA ARG A 35 -9.87 1.74 16.05
C ARG A 35 -9.40 1.21 14.70
N GLN A 36 -9.07 -0.08 14.60
CA GLN A 36 -8.69 -0.72 13.35
C GLN A 36 -9.94 -1.30 12.69
N HIS A 37 -10.24 -0.84 11.48
CA HIS A 37 -11.36 -1.33 10.71
C HIS A 37 -10.89 -1.93 9.40
N LEU A 38 -11.36 -3.14 9.10
CA LEU A 38 -11.06 -3.84 7.86
C LEU A 38 -12.36 -4.12 7.11
N TYR A 39 -12.43 -3.63 5.87
CA TYR A 39 -13.56 -3.82 4.98
C TYR A 39 -13.11 -4.48 3.69
N TYR A 40 -14.00 -5.28 3.10
CA TYR A 40 -13.79 -5.88 1.79
C TYR A 40 -14.88 -5.41 0.83
N GLY A 41 -14.49 -5.09 -0.39
CA GLY A 41 -15.43 -4.93 -1.49
C GLY A 41 -15.90 -6.29 -1.98
N HIS A 42 -17.16 -6.42 -2.38
CA HIS A 42 -17.71 -7.65 -2.94
C HIS A 42 -18.46 -7.38 -4.24
N ASP A 43 -18.44 -8.35 -5.16
CA ASP A 43 -19.35 -8.37 -6.32
C ASP A 43 -20.70 -9.02 -5.98
N GLU A 44 -21.57 -9.13 -6.98
CA GLU A 44 -22.91 -9.71 -6.86
C GLU A 44 -22.89 -11.21 -6.48
N THR A 45 -21.77 -11.89 -6.71
CA THR A 45 -21.57 -13.30 -6.32
C THR A 45 -21.00 -13.46 -4.91
N GLY A 46 -20.61 -12.34 -4.28
CA GLY A 46 -19.95 -12.30 -2.98
C GLY A 46 -18.42 -12.43 -3.06
N ALA A 47 -17.84 -12.50 -4.26
CA ALA A 47 -16.39 -12.58 -4.42
C ALA A 47 -15.72 -11.25 -4.03
N HIS A 48 -14.57 -11.33 -3.35
CA HIS A 48 -13.84 -10.14 -2.95
C HIS A 48 -13.30 -9.38 -4.16
N LEU A 49 -13.51 -8.06 -4.18
CA LEU A 49 -12.98 -7.14 -5.19
C LEU A 49 -11.68 -6.46 -4.75
N GLY A 50 -11.50 -6.31 -3.45
CA GLY A 50 -10.41 -5.55 -2.84
C GLY A 50 -10.61 -5.38 -1.35
N MET A 51 -9.72 -4.61 -0.74
CA MET A 51 -9.74 -4.33 0.70
C MET A 51 -9.56 -2.84 0.98
N VAL A 52 -10.06 -2.42 2.13
CA VAL A 52 -9.81 -1.12 2.72
C VAL A 52 -9.56 -1.28 4.21
N GLU A 53 -8.47 -0.71 4.71
CA GLU A 53 -8.13 -0.65 6.12
C GLU A 53 -8.14 0.79 6.61
N PHE A 54 -8.87 1.04 7.70
CA PHE A 54 -8.90 2.33 8.37
C PHE A 54 -8.28 2.24 9.75
N PHE A 55 -7.65 3.34 10.15
CA PHE A 55 -7.31 3.61 11.54
C PHE A 55 -8.03 4.88 12.01
N VAL A 56 -8.81 4.76 13.09
CA VAL A 56 -9.47 5.89 13.73
C VAL A 56 -8.57 6.45 14.83
N ALA A 57 -7.98 7.61 14.59
CA ALA A 57 -7.15 8.30 15.58
C ALA A 57 -8.01 8.91 16.70
N ASP A 58 -7.41 9.06 17.89
CA ASP A 58 -8.09 9.65 19.06
C ASP A 58 -8.54 11.10 18.81
N SER A 59 -7.93 11.79 17.84
CA SER A 59 -8.33 13.13 17.34
C SER A 59 -9.60 13.14 16.49
N SER A 60 -10.34 12.03 16.44
CA SER A 60 -11.49 11.83 15.55
C SER A 60 -11.14 12.01 14.07
N GLU A 61 -9.91 11.66 13.68
CA GLU A 61 -9.50 11.60 12.28
C GLU A 61 -9.43 10.14 11.84
N ILE A 62 -9.69 9.89 10.56
CA ILE A 62 -9.54 8.57 9.97
C ILE A 62 -8.42 8.60 8.95
N GLU A 63 -7.47 7.69 9.11
CA GLU A 63 -6.48 7.39 8.07
C GLU A 63 -6.93 6.15 7.30
N ILE A 64 -6.93 6.23 5.96
CA ILE A 64 -7.00 5.05 5.11
C ILE A 64 -5.58 4.49 4.97
N ILE A 65 -5.28 3.45 5.73
CA ILE A 65 -3.95 2.84 5.82
C ILE A 65 -3.63 2.04 4.57
N TYR A 66 -4.60 1.21 4.13
CA TYR A 66 -4.48 0.42 2.92
C TYR A 66 -5.74 0.50 2.10
N PHE A 67 -5.59 0.71 0.81
CA PHE A 67 -6.68 0.68 -0.16
C PHE A 67 -6.20 0.03 -1.44
N GLY A 68 -6.85 -1.06 -1.85
CA GLY A 68 -6.48 -1.70 -3.11
C GLY A 68 -7.50 -2.68 -3.64
N LEU A 69 -7.40 -2.93 -4.94
CA LEU A 69 -8.16 -3.94 -5.65
C LEU A 69 -7.24 -5.09 -6.04
N PHE A 70 -7.83 -6.27 -6.25
CA PHE A 70 -7.09 -7.33 -6.91
C PHE A 70 -6.57 -6.85 -8.28
N PRO A 71 -5.31 -7.16 -8.64
CA PRO A 71 -4.71 -6.71 -9.90
C PRO A 71 -5.57 -7.01 -11.13
N SER A 72 -6.25 -8.16 -11.15
CA SER A 72 -7.16 -8.61 -12.23
C SER A 72 -8.38 -7.71 -12.47
N LEU A 73 -8.73 -6.87 -11.48
CA LEU A 73 -9.91 -5.99 -11.48
C LEU A 73 -9.57 -4.51 -11.71
N THR A 74 -8.28 -4.18 -11.79
CA THR A 74 -7.81 -2.81 -12.06
C THR A 74 -8.27 -2.33 -13.44
N GLY A 75 -8.45 -1.01 -13.60
CA GLY A 75 -8.85 -0.40 -14.88
C GLY A 75 -10.33 -0.58 -15.27
N ARG A 76 -11.16 -1.27 -14.47
CA ARG A 76 -12.58 -1.55 -14.79
C ARG A 76 -13.61 -0.68 -14.06
N GLY A 77 -13.16 0.36 -13.37
CA GLY A 77 -14.04 1.28 -12.62
C GLY A 77 -14.45 0.81 -11.22
N PHE A 78 -14.10 -0.41 -10.81
CA PHE A 78 -14.39 -0.92 -9.45
C PHE A 78 -13.75 -0.08 -8.35
N GLY A 79 -12.61 0.56 -8.61
CA GLY A 79 -11.87 1.30 -7.58
C GLY A 79 -12.66 2.51 -7.07
N LYS A 80 -13.32 3.25 -7.97
CA LYS A 80 -14.14 4.40 -7.59
C LYS A 80 -15.35 3.98 -6.76
N ARG A 81 -15.96 2.83 -7.10
CA ARG A 81 -17.09 2.27 -6.34
C ARG A 81 -16.65 1.80 -4.95
N LEU A 82 -15.51 1.11 -4.87
CA LEU A 82 -14.94 0.67 -3.61
C LEU A 82 -14.61 1.87 -2.70
N MET A 83 -13.96 2.90 -3.26
CA MET A 83 -13.64 4.12 -2.51
C MET A 83 -14.90 4.88 -2.06
N ALA A 84 -15.93 4.98 -2.90
CA ALA A 84 -17.18 5.61 -2.51
C ALA A 84 -17.82 4.90 -1.30
N GLY A 85 -17.95 3.58 -1.35
CA GLY A 85 -18.49 2.81 -0.21
C GLY A 85 -17.60 2.89 1.04
N ALA A 86 -16.28 2.93 0.86
CA ALA A 86 -15.33 3.14 1.95
C ALA A 86 -15.52 4.51 2.63
N LEU A 87 -15.67 5.58 1.84
CA LEU A 87 -15.94 6.92 2.36
C LEU A 87 -17.31 7.00 3.04
N ASP A 88 -18.35 6.36 2.49
CA ASP A 88 -19.67 6.31 3.14
C ASP A 88 -19.60 5.66 4.53
N LEU A 89 -18.85 4.56 4.66
CA LEU A 89 -18.61 3.89 5.95
C LEU A 89 -17.79 4.77 6.91
N ALA A 90 -16.72 5.38 6.42
CA ALA A 90 -15.86 6.22 7.24
C ALA A 90 -16.58 7.48 7.75
N TRP A 91 -17.40 8.15 6.92
CA TRP A 91 -18.17 9.32 7.35
C TRP A 91 -19.25 8.99 8.37
N CYS A 92 -19.80 7.75 8.38
CA CYS A 92 -20.73 7.31 9.42
C CYS A 92 -20.10 7.29 10.82
N LEU A 93 -18.78 7.22 10.93
CA LEU A 93 -18.04 7.29 12.19
C LEU A 93 -17.86 8.74 12.70
N ASN A 94 -18.41 9.74 11.97
CA ASN A 94 -18.34 11.17 12.27
C ASN A 94 -16.91 11.72 12.49
N PRO A 95 -15.93 11.40 11.62
CA PRO A 95 -14.60 11.98 11.75
C PRO A 95 -14.60 13.48 11.41
N SER A 96 -13.64 14.21 11.97
CA SER A 96 -13.33 15.58 11.56
C SER A 96 -12.62 15.64 10.20
N ARG A 97 -11.88 14.57 9.86
CA ARG A 97 -11.14 14.43 8.60
C ARG A 97 -10.92 12.97 8.23
N ILE A 98 -10.99 12.66 6.94
CA ILE A 98 -10.48 11.41 6.36
C ILE A 98 -9.26 11.76 5.50
N TRP A 99 -8.17 11.05 5.68
CA TRP A 99 -6.93 11.28 4.95
C TRP A 99 -6.22 9.98 4.60
N LEU A 100 -5.23 10.08 3.72
CA LEU A 100 -4.33 8.99 3.33
C LEU A 100 -3.01 9.60 2.88
N HIS A 101 -1.98 8.78 2.82
CA HIS A 101 -0.73 9.12 2.17
C HIS A 101 -0.52 8.25 0.94
N THR A 102 0.21 8.78 -0.03
CA THR A 102 0.65 8.04 -1.22
C THR A 102 2.16 8.00 -1.23
N SER A 103 2.73 6.84 -1.54
CA SER A 103 4.16 6.64 -1.68
C SER A 103 4.60 6.76 -3.15
N SER A 104 5.91 6.88 -3.36
CA SER A 104 6.48 6.81 -4.72
C SER A 104 6.45 5.40 -5.32
N PHE A 105 6.12 4.38 -4.51
CA PHE A 105 5.97 3.01 -4.96
C PHE A 105 4.55 2.70 -5.44
N ASP A 106 3.57 3.55 -5.17
CA ASP A 106 2.20 3.34 -5.61
C ASP A 106 2.06 3.45 -7.13
N HIS A 107 0.92 2.96 -7.66
CA HIS A 107 0.61 3.07 -9.08
C HIS A 107 0.62 4.55 -9.52
N HIS A 108 1.28 4.89 -10.64
CA HIS A 108 1.45 6.30 -11.09
C HIS A 108 0.15 7.11 -11.22
N SER A 109 -0.99 6.44 -11.36
CA SER A 109 -2.32 7.07 -11.50
C SER A 109 -3.01 7.35 -10.18
N VAL A 110 -2.43 6.97 -9.02
CA VAL A 110 -3.10 7.09 -7.71
C VAL A 110 -3.47 8.53 -7.37
N ILE A 111 -2.62 9.52 -7.69
CA ILE A 111 -2.92 10.92 -7.41
C ILE A 111 -4.18 11.36 -8.15
N GLY A 112 -4.28 11.06 -9.45
CA GLY A 112 -5.46 11.38 -10.25
C GLY A 112 -6.70 10.61 -9.80
N PHE A 113 -6.52 9.37 -9.33
CA PHE A 113 -7.59 8.57 -8.73
C PHE A 113 -8.15 9.23 -7.47
N TYR A 114 -7.29 9.58 -6.50
CA TYR A 114 -7.73 10.19 -5.24
C TYR A 114 -8.33 11.58 -5.45
N SER A 115 -7.76 12.40 -6.34
CA SER A 115 -8.38 13.67 -6.72
C SER A 115 -9.77 13.49 -7.33
N ALA A 116 -9.97 12.46 -8.17
CA ALA A 116 -11.30 12.13 -8.71
C ALA A 116 -12.29 11.59 -7.65
N CYS A 117 -11.79 11.15 -6.49
CA CYS A 117 -12.58 10.76 -5.33
C CYS A 117 -12.80 11.91 -4.34
N GLY A 118 -12.32 13.14 -4.65
CA GLY A 118 -12.54 14.33 -3.82
C GLY A 118 -11.42 14.63 -2.81
N PHE A 119 -10.34 13.85 -2.79
CA PHE A 119 -9.18 14.17 -1.95
C PHE A 119 -8.42 15.37 -2.50
N VAL A 120 -7.96 16.24 -1.60
CA VAL A 120 -7.11 17.40 -1.91
C VAL A 120 -5.74 17.20 -1.24
N PRO A 121 -4.61 17.31 -1.97
CA PRO A 121 -3.29 17.24 -1.36
C PRO A 121 -3.12 18.29 -0.26
N PHE A 122 -2.68 17.89 0.93
CA PHE A 122 -2.51 18.78 2.07
C PHE A 122 -1.09 18.81 2.65
N ALA A 123 -0.26 17.80 2.34
CA ALA A 123 1.11 17.69 2.81
C ALA A 123 1.96 16.84 1.84
N THR A 124 3.28 16.95 1.97
CA THR A 124 4.26 16.09 1.30
C THR A 124 5.40 15.76 2.28
N GLY A 125 6.05 14.62 2.11
CA GLY A 125 7.11 14.15 2.97
C GLY A 125 7.94 13.06 2.29
N PHE A 126 8.96 12.58 2.97
CA PHE A 126 9.75 11.43 2.55
C PHE A 126 9.68 10.35 3.63
N GLU A 127 9.63 9.12 3.18
CA GLU A 127 9.74 7.93 4.02
C GLU A 127 10.94 7.12 3.52
N ILE A 128 11.71 6.59 4.46
CA ILE A 128 12.81 5.68 4.16
C ILE A 128 12.41 4.34 4.73
N VAL A 129 12.20 3.39 3.84
CA VAL A 129 11.88 1.99 4.16
C VAL A 129 12.95 1.10 3.56
N ASP A 130 13.29 0.02 4.27
CA ASP A 130 14.13 -1.03 3.72
C ASP A 130 13.36 -1.75 2.59
N ASP A 131 14.04 -2.09 1.50
CA ASP A 131 13.40 -2.86 0.42
C ASP A 131 12.99 -4.25 0.94
N PRO A 132 11.69 -4.58 0.94
CA PRO A 132 11.20 -5.84 1.51
C PRO A 132 11.75 -7.08 0.79
N ARG A 133 12.21 -6.92 -0.45
CA ARG A 133 12.84 -7.98 -1.26
C ARG A 133 14.28 -8.25 -0.83
N ILE A 134 14.95 -7.25 -0.25
CA ILE A 134 16.28 -7.40 0.38
C ILE A 134 16.13 -7.94 1.79
N LYS A 135 15.15 -7.44 2.55
CA LYS A 135 14.81 -7.92 3.90
C LYS A 135 14.34 -9.37 3.92
N GLY A 136 13.76 -9.84 2.82
CA GLY A 136 13.26 -11.21 2.67
C GLY A 136 11.80 -11.40 3.07
N THR A 137 11.06 -10.30 3.27
CA THR A 137 9.61 -10.31 3.56
C THR A 137 8.76 -10.43 2.30
N LEU A 138 9.32 -10.14 1.12
CA LEU A 138 8.74 -10.40 -0.19
C LEU A 138 9.70 -11.15 -1.12
N PRO A 139 9.18 -11.90 -2.12
CA PRO A 139 9.99 -12.49 -3.19
C PRO A 139 10.80 -11.45 -3.97
N ARG A 140 11.99 -11.84 -4.46
CA ARG A 140 12.90 -10.92 -5.18
C ARG A 140 12.34 -10.37 -6.49
N ASP A 141 11.41 -11.09 -7.10
CA ASP A 141 10.72 -10.73 -8.34
C ASP A 141 9.43 -9.93 -8.11
N ALA A 142 9.08 -9.62 -6.85
CA ALA A 142 7.97 -8.73 -6.54
C ALA A 142 8.22 -7.31 -7.09
N ALA A 143 7.13 -6.67 -7.53
CA ALA A 143 7.13 -5.33 -8.13
C ALA A 143 8.23 -5.12 -9.19
N PRO A 144 8.23 -5.89 -10.31
CA PRO A 144 9.30 -5.85 -11.31
C PRO A 144 9.47 -4.49 -12.00
N GLN A 145 8.47 -3.61 -11.90
CA GLN A 145 8.53 -2.23 -12.37
C GLN A 145 9.37 -1.31 -11.46
N ILE A 146 9.69 -1.73 -10.24
CA ILE A 146 10.56 -1.00 -9.29
C ILE A 146 11.94 -1.68 -9.29
N PRO A 147 13.01 -0.99 -9.71
CA PRO A 147 14.35 -1.56 -9.71
C PRO A 147 14.75 -2.11 -8.35
N LEU A 148 15.32 -3.32 -8.33
CA LEU A 148 15.96 -3.87 -7.13
C LEU A 148 17.42 -3.43 -7.11
N ILE A 149 17.78 -2.63 -6.11
CA ILE A 149 19.14 -2.09 -5.93
C ILE A 149 19.78 -2.80 -4.74
N GLU A 150 20.75 -3.67 -5.02
CA GLU A 150 21.44 -4.47 -3.99
C GLU A 150 22.70 -3.81 -3.46
N THR A 151 23.24 -2.85 -4.21
CA THR A 151 24.53 -2.23 -3.91
C THR A 151 24.36 -1.02 -3.02
N GLU A 152 25.07 -1.01 -1.90
CA GLU A 152 25.29 0.18 -1.09
C GLU A 152 25.88 1.32 -1.92
N TRP A 153 25.38 2.52 -1.67
CA TRP A 153 25.98 3.71 -2.26
C TRP A 153 27.41 3.88 -1.72
N SER A 154 28.37 4.08 -2.63
CA SER A 154 29.71 4.54 -2.26
C SER A 154 30.00 5.89 -2.93
N ASN A 155 30.59 6.83 -2.18
CA ASN A 155 30.98 8.16 -2.66
C ASN A 155 32.16 8.12 -3.67
N GLY A 156 32.23 7.11 -4.54
CA GLY A 156 33.27 6.95 -5.55
C GLY A 156 34.66 6.60 -5.01
N LYS A 157 34.79 6.31 -3.71
CA LYS A 157 36.09 5.97 -3.07
C LYS A 157 36.27 4.48 -2.74
N GLY A 158 35.34 3.60 -3.11
CA GLY A 158 35.46 2.19 -2.68
C GLY A 158 34.60 1.15 -3.38
N ALA A 159 33.58 1.49 -4.19
CA ALA A 159 32.91 0.47 -4.99
C ALA A 159 33.81 0.06 -6.16
N ALA A 160 34.44 -1.10 -6.05
CA ALA A 160 34.92 -1.83 -7.22
C ALA A 160 33.69 -2.17 -8.09
N LEU A 161 33.31 -1.26 -8.98
CA LEU A 161 32.43 -1.60 -10.09
C LEU A 161 33.09 -2.78 -10.81
N SER A 162 32.30 -3.82 -11.08
CA SER A 162 32.71 -4.96 -11.90
C SER A 162 33.54 -4.48 -13.11
N PRO A 163 34.62 -5.19 -13.50
CA PRO A 163 35.52 -4.78 -14.58
C PRO A 163 34.83 -4.62 -15.95
N GLU A 164 33.57 -5.00 -16.07
CA GLU A 164 32.76 -4.78 -17.26
C GLU A 164 32.29 -3.33 -17.35
N LYS A 165 32.62 -2.65 -18.46
CA LYS A 165 32.09 -1.33 -18.79
C LYS A 165 30.55 -1.42 -18.88
N ARG A 166 29.85 -0.74 -17.98
CA ARG A 166 28.38 -0.63 -17.98
C ARG A 166 27.97 0.83 -17.87
N GLN A 167 26.87 1.20 -18.54
CA GLN A 167 26.20 2.49 -18.34
C GLN A 167 25.30 2.35 -17.12
N VAL A 168 25.44 3.24 -16.14
CA VAL A 168 24.67 3.21 -14.89
C VAL A 168 24.02 4.57 -14.67
N ALA A 169 22.76 4.57 -14.20
CA ALA A 169 22.01 5.77 -13.86
C ALA A 169 21.59 5.69 -12.38
N ARG A 170 21.63 6.84 -11.69
CA ARG A 170 21.12 7.00 -10.33
C ARG A 170 19.66 7.45 -10.43
N THR A 171 18.79 6.83 -9.64
CA THR A 171 17.37 7.16 -9.50
C THR A 171 17.05 7.45 -8.05
#